data_AF-A0A941EYT1-F1
#
_entry.id   AF-A0A941EYT1-F1
#
_cell.length_a   1.000
_cell.length_b   1.000
_cell.length_c   1.000
_cell.angle_alpha   90.00
_cell.angle_beta   90.00
_cell.angle_gamma   90.00
#
_symmetry.space_group_name_H-M   'P 1'
#
loop_
_entity.id
_entity.type
_entity.pdbx_description
1 polymer ?
#
loop_
_entity_poly.entity_id
_entity_poly.type
_entity_poly.pdbx_seq_one_letter_code
_entity_poly.pdbx_strand_id
1 'polypeptide(L)'
;MDDLELALPTGTLIAGDAATVFADARPCLDGLPRGSFPVRAAADGLEVLLADAAPTTWTRRLTRPTPSGYAALLDARALAEYTDLGDEPVDEFELLIEQLAAREATVLRDVLGARTGAGECVLELGLDDAGNPCRLAVRWKR
;
A
#
# COMPACT_ATOMS: atom_id res chain seq x y z
N MET A 1 11.74 14.57 -6.31
CA MET A 1 11.01 13.67 -5.40
C MET A 1 9.87 13.18 -6.25
N ASP A 2 9.84 11.90 -6.61
CA ASP A 2 8.79 11.38 -7.47
C ASP A 2 7.46 11.51 -6.72
N ASP A 3 6.46 12.16 -7.33
CA ASP A 3 5.13 12.29 -6.75
C ASP A 3 4.48 10.89 -6.76
N LEU A 4 4.58 10.17 -5.64
CA LEU A 4 3.97 8.86 -5.48
C LEU A 4 2.47 9.04 -5.30
N GLU A 5 1.68 8.26 -6.01
CA GLU A 5 0.22 8.23 -5.89
C GLU A 5 -0.30 6.80 -5.72
N LEU A 6 -1.38 6.65 -4.96
CA LEU A 6 -2.12 5.40 -4.83
C LEU A 6 -3.52 5.59 -5.42
N ALA A 7 -3.80 4.86 -6.49
CA ALA A 7 -5.14 4.78 -7.06
C ALA A 7 -6.01 3.82 -6.24
N LEU A 8 -7.17 4.28 -5.80
CA LEU A 8 -8.22 3.52 -5.10
C LEU A 8 -9.58 3.65 -5.82
N PRO A 9 -9.72 3.19 -7.08
CA PRO A 9 -10.98 3.34 -7.83
C PRO A 9 -12.15 2.59 -7.21
N THR A 10 -11.92 1.48 -6.50
CA THR A 10 -13.00 0.74 -5.82
C THR A 10 -13.17 1.19 -4.38
N GLY A 11 -12.10 1.72 -3.77
CA GLY A 11 -12.05 2.07 -2.35
C GLY A 11 -11.79 0.84 -1.47
N THR A 12 -11.38 -0.27 -2.09
CA THR A 12 -10.99 -1.51 -1.42
C THR A 12 -9.49 -1.69 -1.55
N LEU A 13 -8.78 -1.60 -0.43
CA LEU A 13 -7.34 -1.74 -0.33
C LEU A 13 -6.95 -3.19 -0.05
N ILE A 14 -5.91 -3.63 -0.75
CA ILE A 14 -5.12 -4.81 -0.46
C ILE A 14 -3.73 -4.34 -0.02
N ALA A 15 -3.21 -4.96 1.03
CA ALA A 15 -1.85 -4.72 1.49
C ALA A 15 -1.20 -6.02 1.97
N GLY A 16 0.06 -6.22 1.64
CA GLY A 16 0.78 -7.45 2.00
C GLY A 16 2.26 -7.39 1.67
N ASP A 17 2.93 -8.51 1.91
CA ASP A 17 4.29 -8.74 1.45
C ASP A 17 4.31 -8.79 -0.09
N ALA A 18 5.23 -8.05 -0.70
CA ALA A 18 5.25 -7.90 -2.15
C ALA A 18 5.45 -9.24 -2.91
N ALA A 19 6.12 -10.23 -2.31
CA ALA A 19 6.36 -11.53 -2.94
C ALA A 19 5.09 -12.41 -3.00
N THR A 20 4.10 -12.12 -2.15
CA THR A 20 2.92 -12.97 -1.98
C THR A 20 1.61 -12.26 -2.25
N VAL A 21 1.63 -10.92 -2.31
CA VAL A 21 0.43 -10.12 -2.53
C VAL A 21 -0.26 -10.51 -3.84
N PHE A 22 0.47 -10.87 -4.90
CA PHE A 22 -0.15 -11.27 -6.17
C PHE A 22 -0.74 -12.69 -6.15
N ALA A 23 -0.32 -13.55 -5.22
CA ALA A 23 -0.73 -14.96 -5.15
C ALA A 23 -1.90 -15.24 -4.18
N ASP A 24 -1.97 -14.54 -3.04
CA ASP A 24 -3.05 -14.68 -2.03
C ASP A 24 -3.54 -13.32 -1.56
N ALA A 25 -3.64 -12.35 -2.47
CA ALA A 25 -4.19 -11.03 -2.16
C ALA A 25 -5.63 -11.17 -1.64
N ARG A 26 -5.86 -10.56 -0.47
CA ARG A 26 -7.19 -10.38 0.09
C ARG A 26 -7.39 -8.93 0.49
N PRO A 27 -8.55 -8.34 0.19
CA PRO A 27 -8.94 -7.06 0.76
C PRO A 27 -8.69 -7.00 2.26
N CYS A 28 -8.00 -5.96 2.71
CA CYS A 28 -7.72 -5.72 4.12
C CYS A 28 -8.45 -4.50 4.68
N LEU A 29 -8.89 -3.59 3.81
CA LEU A 29 -9.66 -2.42 4.18
C LEU A 29 -10.65 -2.06 3.06
N ASP A 30 -11.89 -1.80 3.43
CA ASP A 30 -12.97 -1.41 2.53
C ASP A 30 -13.56 -0.06 2.93
N GLY A 31 -14.27 0.58 2.00
CA GLY A 31 -14.99 1.81 2.26
C GLY A 31 -14.10 3.05 2.32
N LEU A 32 -12.90 3.00 1.73
CA LEU A 32 -12.06 4.17 1.55
C LEU A 32 -12.66 5.12 0.49
N PRO A 33 -12.35 6.43 0.56
CA PRO A 33 -12.65 7.35 -0.53
C PRO A 33 -12.07 6.84 -1.85
N ARG A 34 -12.83 7.05 -2.93
CA ARG A 34 -12.41 6.64 -4.28
C ARG A 34 -11.66 7.77 -4.98
N GLY A 35 -10.54 7.46 -5.63
CA GLY A 35 -9.74 8.45 -6.35
C GLY A 35 -8.27 8.07 -6.48
N SER A 36 -7.44 9.01 -6.92
CA SER A 36 -5.98 8.93 -6.79
C SER A 36 -5.55 9.81 -5.63
N PHE A 37 -4.68 9.27 -4.76
CA PHE A 37 -4.29 9.95 -3.54
C PHE A 37 -2.76 10.06 -3.46
N PRO A 38 -2.24 11.25 -3.12
CA PRO A 38 -0.81 11.43 -2.99
C PRO A 38 -0.27 10.65 -1.79
N VAL A 39 0.96 10.16 -1.94
CA VAL A 39 1.66 9.33 -0.97
C VAL A 39 2.94 10.05 -0.57
N ARG A 40 3.20 10.09 0.74
CA ARG A 40 4.44 10.58 1.33
C ARG A 40 5.23 9.42 1.88
N ALA A 41 6.46 9.27 1.42
CA ALA A 41 7.43 8.35 2.02
C ALA A 41 8.12 9.01 3.22
N ALA A 42 8.30 8.23 4.28
CA ALA A 42 9.05 8.58 5.47
C ALA A 42 9.95 7.41 5.88
N ALA A 43 10.93 7.67 6.75
CA ALA A 43 11.90 6.67 7.17
C ALA A 43 11.27 5.44 7.86
N ASP A 44 10.09 5.60 8.46
CA ASP A 44 9.36 4.58 9.21
C ASP A 44 8.07 4.11 8.53
N GLY A 45 7.76 4.59 7.32
CA GLY A 45 6.50 4.26 6.69
C GLY A 45 6.13 5.02 5.41
N LEU A 46 4.92 4.73 4.94
CA LEU A 46 4.22 5.50 3.93
C LEU A 46 2.95 6.12 4.51
N GLU A 47 2.60 7.32 4.05
CA GLU A 47 1.34 7.98 4.40
C GLU A 47 0.59 8.42 3.14
N VAL A 48 -0.64 7.94 2.97
CA VAL A 48 -1.55 8.31 1.88
C VAL A 48 -2.52 9.38 2.37
N LEU A 49 -2.65 10.46 1.60
CA LEU A 49 -3.48 11.61 1.93
C LEU A 49 -4.86 11.47 1.28
N LEU A 50 -5.82 10.92 2.03
CA LEU A 50 -7.18 10.66 1.54
C LEU A 50 -8.05 11.93 1.45
N ALA A 51 -7.78 12.92 2.31
CA ALA A 51 -8.47 14.20 2.34
C ALA A 51 -7.54 15.32 2.84
N ASP A 52 -7.91 16.58 2.60
CA ASP A 52 -7.20 17.74 3.17
C ASP A 52 -7.64 18.00 4.62
N ALA A 53 -7.43 17.02 5.48
CA ALA A 53 -7.71 17.07 6.91
C ALA A 53 -6.60 16.37 7.70
N ALA A 54 -6.35 16.83 8.92
CA ALA A 54 -5.44 16.18 9.85
C ALA A 54 -6.17 15.07 10.64
N PRO A 55 -5.55 13.91 10.85
CA PRO A 55 -6.14 12.85 11.65
C PRO A 55 -6.10 13.25 13.13
N THR A 56 -7.25 13.13 13.81
CA THR A 56 -7.35 13.34 15.26
C THR A 56 -7.38 12.03 16.02
N THR A 57 -7.74 10.93 15.34
CA THR A 57 -7.63 9.57 15.89
C THR A 57 -6.98 8.63 14.88
N TRP A 58 -6.06 7.79 15.36
CA TRP A 58 -5.48 6.70 14.57
C TRP A 58 -6.00 5.35 15.07
N THR A 59 -6.48 4.53 14.13
CA THR A 59 -6.95 3.18 14.43
C THR A 59 -6.10 2.16 13.68
N ARG A 60 -5.45 1.25 14.42
CA ARG A 60 -4.76 0.12 13.80
C ARG A 60 -5.78 -0.83 13.18
N ARG A 61 -5.60 -1.14 11.90
CA ARG A 61 -6.49 -2.02 11.13
C ARG A 61 -5.89 -3.41 10.96
N LEU A 62 -4.59 -3.48 10.71
CA LEU A 62 -3.93 -4.75 10.37
C LEU A 62 -2.44 -4.70 10.71
N THR A 63 -1.88 -5.85 11.05
CA THR A 63 -0.44 -6.10 11.08
C THR A 63 -0.17 -7.30 10.17
N ARG A 64 0.83 -7.20 9.28
CA ARG A 64 1.26 -8.29 8.40
C ARG A 64 2.78 -8.46 8.43
N PRO A 65 3.29 -9.70 8.40
CA PRO A 65 4.71 -9.92 8.19
C PRO A 65 5.09 -9.55 6.75
N THR A 66 6.32 -9.05 6.59
CA THR A 66 6.95 -8.72 5.29
C THR A 66 8.30 -9.43 5.18
N PRO A 67 8.32 -10.78 5.10
CA PRO A 67 9.57 -11.56 5.08
C PRO A 67 10.48 -11.24 3.90
N SER A 68 9.92 -10.75 2.77
CA SER A 68 10.73 -10.29 1.63
C SER A 68 11.49 -8.99 1.92
N GLY A 69 11.11 -8.27 2.98
CA GLY A 69 11.57 -6.91 3.26
C GLY A 69 10.90 -5.83 2.41
N TYR A 70 9.81 -6.19 1.71
CA TYR A 70 9.04 -5.29 0.87
C TYR A 70 7.54 -5.43 1.16
N ALA A 71 6.84 -4.30 1.17
CA ALA A 71 5.39 -4.23 1.23
C ALA A 71 4.84 -3.72 -0.09
N ALA A 72 3.64 -4.17 -0.45
CA ALA A 72 2.88 -3.63 -1.57
C ALA A 72 1.47 -3.21 -1.11
N LEU A 73 0.97 -2.14 -1.73
CA LEU A 73 -0.37 -1.60 -1.57
C LEU A 73 -1.00 -1.45 -2.96
N LEU A 74 -2.25 -1.86 -3.08
CA LEU A 74 -3.01 -1.74 -4.32
C LEU A 74 -4.52 -1.76 -4.06
N ASP A 75 -5.29 -1.21 -4.98
CA ASP A 75 -6.74 -1.39 -5.00
C ASP A 75 -7.12 -2.79 -5.51
N ALA A 76 -8.24 -3.33 -5.07
CA ALA A 76 -8.75 -4.63 -5.54
C ALA A 76 -8.90 -4.72 -7.07
N ARG A 77 -9.17 -3.60 -7.75
CA ARG A 77 -9.20 -3.56 -9.21
C ARG A 77 -7.83 -3.86 -9.81
N ALA A 78 -6.76 -3.31 -9.27
CA ALA A 78 -5.42 -3.52 -9.81
C ALA A 78 -5.06 -5.02 -9.79
N LEU A 79 -5.43 -5.74 -8.72
CA LEU A 79 -5.24 -7.18 -8.66
C LEU A 79 -5.96 -7.92 -9.80
N ALA A 80 -7.20 -7.55 -10.12
CA ALA A 80 -7.96 -8.21 -11.20
C ALA A 80 -7.22 -8.11 -12.54
N GLU A 81 -6.60 -6.96 -12.81
CA GLU A 81 -5.78 -6.77 -14.01
C GLU A 81 -4.53 -7.66 -14.02
N TYR A 82 -3.98 -8.03 -12.85
CA TYR A 82 -2.86 -8.98 -12.73
C TYR A 82 -3.28 -10.45 -12.81
N THR A 83 -4.40 -10.82 -12.20
CA THR A 83 -4.87 -12.23 -12.21
C THR A 83 -5.40 -12.65 -13.57
N ASP A 84 -5.88 -11.71 -14.38
CA ASP A 84 -6.39 -11.97 -15.73
C ASP A 84 -5.26 -12.15 -16.77
N LEU A 85 -4.00 -11.80 -16.44
CA LEU A 85 -2.86 -11.89 -17.36
C LEU A 85 -2.24 -13.29 -17.48
N GLY A 86 -2.66 -14.27 -16.66
CA GLY A 86 -2.08 -15.62 -16.66
C GLY A 86 -0.85 -15.75 -15.73
N ASP A 87 -0.31 -16.97 -15.64
CA ASP A 87 0.63 -17.52 -14.62
C ASP A 87 2.00 -16.82 -14.42
N GLU A 88 2.15 -15.51 -14.61
CA GLU A 88 3.45 -14.82 -14.52
C GLU A 88 3.71 -13.92 -13.27
N PRO A 89 3.08 -14.09 -12.08
CA PRO A 89 3.25 -13.17 -10.94
C PRO A 89 4.68 -13.06 -10.39
N VAL A 90 5.59 -13.92 -10.83
CA VAL A 90 7.02 -13.87 -10.49
C VAL A 90 7.69 -12.67 -11.14
N ASP A 91 7.33 -12.34 -12.38
CA ASP A 91 7.99 -11.29 -13.16
C ASP A 91 7.66 -9.90 -12.60
N GLU A 92 6.41 -9.67 -12.16
CA GLU A 92 5.99 -8.41 -11.54
C GLU A 92 6.72 -8.11 -10.24
N PHE A 93 6.91 -9.13 -9.40
CA PHE A 93 7.61 -8.98 -8.14
C PHE A 93 9.09 -8.64 -8.37
N GLU A 94 9.74 -9.30 -9.33
CA GLU A 94 11.12 -8.99 -9.72
C GLU A 94 11.24 -7.56 -10.24
N LEU A 95 10.36 -7.14 -11.16
CA LEU A 95 10.31 -5.77 -11.68
C LEU A 95 10.09 -4.73 -10.58
N LEU A 96 9.20 -5.01 -9.62
CA LEU A 96 8.96 -4.13 -8.49
C LEU A 96 10.22 -3.98 -7.62
N ILE A 97 10.92 -5.09 -7.34
CA ILE A 97 12.18 -5.07 -6.59
C ILE A 97 13.26 -4.30 -7.34
N GLU A 98 13.40 -4.49 -8.65
CA GLU A 98 14.37 -3.76 -9.46
C GLU A 98 14.17 -2.24 -9.35
N GLN A 99 12.92 -1.77 -9.41
CA GLN A 99 12.61 -0.35 -9.20
C GLN A 99 12.91 0.10 -7.76
N LEU A 100 12.64 -0.76 -6.78
CA LEU A 100 12.94 -0.51 -5.37
C LEU A 100 14.43 -0.66 -5.05
N ALA A 101 15.29 -1.17 -5.93
CA ALA A 101 16.72 -1.30 -5.66
C ALA A 101 17.36 0.07 -5.42
N ALA A 102 16.91 1.09 -6.16
CA ALA A 102 17.42 2.46 -6.13
C ALA A 102 16.57 3.44 -5.27
N ARG A 103 15.43 3.00 -4.71
CA ARG A 103 14.43 3.87 -4.07
C ARG A 103 13.81 3.22 -2.82
N GLU A 104 13.29 4.03 -1.91
CA GLU A 104 12.58 3.51 -0.71
C GLU A 104 11.13 3.10 -1.02
N ALA A 105 10.50 3.76 -2.00
CA ALA A 105 9.16 3.45 -2.48
C ALA A 105 9.04 3.77 -3.98
N THR A 106 8.11 3.10 -4.66
CA THR A 106 7.82 3.30 -6.08
C THR A 106 6.39 2.88 -6.40
N VAL A 107 5.86 3.34 -7.53
CA VAL A 107 4.60 2.84 -8.09
C VAL A 107 4.92 2.10 -9.39
N LEU A 108 4.39 0.89 -9.53
CA LEU A 108 4.46 0.08 -10.74
C LEU A 108 3.04 -0.41 -11.06
N ARG A 109 2.44 0.04 -12.17
CA ARG A 109 1.11 -0.39 -12.65
C ARG A 109 0.07 -0.42 -11.51
N ASP A 110 -0.15 0.73 -10.88
CA ASP A 110 -1.09 0.91 -9.75
C ASP A 110 -0.76 0.15 -8.45
N VAL A 111 0.40 -0.51 -8.38
CA VAL A 111 0.94 -1.11 -7.15
C VAL A 111 1.99 -0.18 -6.56
N LEU A 112 1.71 0.32 -5.37
CA LEU A 112 2.67 1.06 -4.56
C LEU A 112 3.53 0.06 -3.78
N GLY A 113 4.81 -0.05 -4.13
CA GLY A 113 5.80 -0.85 -3.41
C GLY A 113 6.65 -0.01 -2.47
N ALA A 114 7.07 -0.59 -1.35
CA ALA A 114 7.93 0.05 -0.36
C ALA A 114 8.92 -0.93 0.27
N ARG A 115 10.13 -0.46 0.54
CA ARG A 115 11.14 -1.22 1.30
C ARG A 115 10.87 -1.05 2.79
N THR A 116 10.64 -2.16 3.49
CA THR A 116 10.35 -2.18 4.93
C THR A 116 11.57 -2.60 5.76
N GLY A 117 12.45 -3.42 5.16
CA GLY A 117 13.51 -4.14 5.89
C GLY A 117 12.86 -5.22 6.75
N ALA A 118 13.01 -6.49 6.32
CA ALA A 118 12.26 -7.66 6.81
C ALA A 118 11.77 -7.54 8.26
N GLY A 119 10.44 -7.57 8.43
CA GLY A 119 9.78 -7.26 9.70
C GLY A 119 8.27 -7.27 9.54
N GLU A 120 7.56 -6.41 10.29
CA GLU A 120 6.10 -6.27 10.18
C GLU A 120 5.71 -4.92 9.57
N CYS A 121 4.69 -4.92 8.72
CA CYS A 121 3.97 -3.71 8.34
C CYS A 121 2.68 -3.58 9.16
N VAL A 122 2.40 -2.37 9.63
CA VAL A 122 1.20 -2.04 10.38
C VAL A 122 0.40 -1.03 9.58
N LEU A 123 -0.82 -1.39 9.22
CA LEU A 123 -1.78 -0.52 8.54
C LEU A 123 -2.62 0.22 9.58
N GLU A 124 -2.60 1.54 9.53
CA GLU A 124 -3.35 2.42 10.43
C GLU A 124 -4.21 3.39 9.61
N LEU A 125 -5.46 3.59 10.05
CA LEU A 125 -6.40 4.52 9.44
C LEU A 125 -6.57 5.73 10.36
N GLY A 126 -6.25 6.90 9.83
CA GLY A 126 -6.47 8.18 10.48
C GLY A 126 -7.86 8.73 10.15
N LEU A 127 -8.62 9.04 11.19
CA LEU A 127 -9.95 9.65 11.10
C LEU A 127 -9.89 11.12 11.49
N ASP A 128 -10.67 11.96 10.80
CA ASP A 128 -10.90 13.36 11.19
C ASP A 128 -11.89 13.47 12.36
N ASP A 129 -12.17 14.71 12.79
CA ASP A 129 -13.10 14.99 13.89
C ASP A 129 -14.56 14.57 13.62
N ALA A 130 -14.92 14.42 12.35
CA ALA A 130 -16.23 13.91 11.93
C ALA A 130 -16.25 12.38 11.80
N GLY A 131 -15.12 11.71 12.07
CA GLY A 131 -14.98 10.25 11.96
C GLY A 131 -14.75 9.76 10.53
N ASN A 132 -14.43 10.63 9.57
CA ASN A 132 -14.17 10.24 8.19
C ASN A 132 -12.71 9.86 7.97
N PRO A 133 -12.41 8.88 7.11
CA PRO A 133 -11.03 8.57 6.71
C PRO A 133 -10.34 9.76 6.03
N CYS A 134 -9.23 10.23 6.59
CA CYS A 134 -8.44 11.34 6.03
C CYS A 134 -6.97 10.98 5.77
N ARG A 135 -6.45 9.94 6.44
CA ARG A 135 -5.09 9.44 6.26
C ARG A 135 -5.07 7.92 6.31
N LEU A 136 -4.19 7.31 5.52
CA LEU A 136 -3.82 5.91 5.64
C LEU A 136 -2.31 5.85 5.86
N ALA A 137 -1.86 5.18 6.92
CA ALA A 137 -0.43 5.00 7.17
C ALA A 137 -0.07 3.53 7.13
N VAL A 138 1.07 3.23 6.51
CA VAL A 138 1.74 1.93 6.63
C VAL A 138 3.05 2.16 7.34
N ARG A 139 3.19 1.59 8.54
CA ARG A 139 4.37 1.75 9.39
C ARG A 139 5.19 0.48 9.43
N TRP A 140 6.50 0.60 9.46
CA TRP A 140 7.43 -0.54 9.55
C TRP A 140 7.85 -0.75 11.00
N LYS A 141 7.75 -1.98 11.49
CA LYS A 141 8.36 -2.39 12.76
C LYS A 141 9.52 -3.33 12.47
N ARG A 142 10.70 -2.92 12.93
CA ARG A 142 11.92 -3.73 12.93
C ARG A 142 12.02 -4.55 14.19
#